data_AF-A0A954JVK0-F1
#
_entry.id   AF-A0A954JVK0-F1
#
_cell.length_a   1.000
_cell.length_b   1.000
_cell.length_c   1.000
_cell.angle_alpha   90.00
_cell.angle_beta   90.00
_cell.angle_gamma   90.00
#
_symmetry.space_group_name_H-M   'P 1'
#
loop_
_entity.id
_entity.type
_entity.pdbx_description
1 polymer ?
#
loop_
_entity_poly.entity_id
_entity_poly.type
_entity_poly.pdbx_seq_one_letter_code
_entity_poly.pdbx_strand_id
1 'polypeptide(L)'
;MAIQFDCPFCTSTLKVPDSTAGKQGDCPRCGTKLVIPNPFAAGEGATPPAESAPTPPVQQPQEAPTPPPASQPASPPAEESSDLPPINVSAPRPHTSATSRYLRKRRKSNAGGVALFLFFFTAMAGVAGYFYWNYGPRLEGNLVAARISSETAKVEQRLNPANAGVSEDVIKAVNQNLLETPRRVQSDLMDVLFYGLEKGGLEVRLKPGAKTELVRVDLTGDPALMDYISKNGEQLDQPRAAELQSSMKNFYNDWNAFMQTQDVMPDLLRYRNTIGLNSMLGGLGYFMEASVNNKIYPCVHEDFKGGLYFLVPKGTLQFNILGREMENGWKTFPGKYEVQVTQEYEAQP
;
A
#
# COMPACT_ATOMS: atom_id res chain seq x y z
N MET A 1 29.91 -0.20 10.99
CA MET A 1 30.18 -1.41 10.18
C MET A 1 29.00 -1.63 9.24
N ALA A 2 28.78 -2.85 8.75
CA ALA A 2 27.58 -3.20 7.99
C ALA A 2 27.01 -4.53 8.49
N ILE A 3 25.69 -4.58 8.67
CA ILE A 3 24.94 -5.77 9.06
C ILE A 3 24.66 -6.59 7.79
N GLN A 4 25.06 -7.86 7.81
CA GLN A 4 24.74 -8.84 6.77
C GLN A 4 23.73 -9.85 7.31
N PHE A 5 22.61 -10.01 6.61
CA PHE A 5 21.56 -10.97 6.97
C PHE A 5 20.78 -11.38 5.72
N ASP A 6 20.18 -12.57 5.72
CA ASP A 6 19.37 -13.04 4.60
C ASP A 6 17.92 -12.58 4.73
N CYS A 7 17.35 -12.06 3.65
CA CYS A 7 15.93 -11.69 3.62
C CYS A 7 15.08 -12.96 3.82
N PRO A 8 14.22 -13.05 4.85
CA PRO A 8 13.46 -14.26 5.12
C PRO A 8 12.46 -14.59 4.00
N PHE A 9 11.99 -13.57 3.28
CA PHE A 9 11.01 -13.71 2.19
C PHE A 9 11.59 -14.23 0.88
N CYS A 10 12.86 -13.99 0.56
CA CYS A 10 13.46 -14.35 -0.73
C CYS A 10 14.86 -14.97 -0.63
N THR A 11 15.30 -15.28 0.60
CA THR A 11 16.61 -15.84 0.97
C THR A 11 17.82 -15.13 0.36
N SER A 12 17.64 -13.89 -0.10
CA SER A 12 18.70 -13.07 -0.67
C SER A 12 19.46 -12.36 0.43
N THR A 13 20.78 -12.55 0.47
CA THR A 13 21.68 -11.86 1.39
C THR A 13 21.65 -10.35 1.17
N LEU A 14 21.29 -9.61 2.22
CA LEU A 14 21.30 -8.16 2.27
C LEU A 14 22.53 -7.67 3.04
N LYS A 15 23.02 -6.48 2.69
CA LYS A 15 24.09 -5.74 3.40
C LYS A 15 23.63 -4.32 3.61
N VAL A 16 23.53 -3.88 4.86
CA VAL A 16 23.00 -2.56 5.24
C VAL A 16 23.88 -1.90 6.31
N PRO A 17 23.95 -0.55 6.41
CA PRO A 17 24.76 0.11 7.43
C PRO A 17 24.21 -0.13 8.85
N ASP A 18 25.07 -0.23 9.86
CA ASP A 18 24.62 -0.46 11.26
C ASP A 18 23.62 0.60 11.77
N SER A 19 23.66 1.83 11.22
CA SER A 19 22.71 2.90 11.52
C SER A 19 21.25 2.62 11.10
N THR A 20 21.00 1.48 10.43
CA THR A 20 19.65 0.97 10.11
C THR A 20 19.23 -0.21 11.00
N ALA A 21 20.04 -0.64 11.97
CA ALA A 21 19.68 -1.69 12.93
C ALA A 21 18.34 -1.41 13.62
N GLY A 22 17.47 -2.41 13.69
CA GLY A 22 16.15 -2.33 14.32
C GLY A 22 15.11 -1.47 13.56
N LYS A 23 15.47 -0.86 12.43
CA LYS A 23 14.54 -0.08 11.60
C LYS A 23 13.86 -0.97 10.54
N GLN A 24 12.71 -0.51 10.06
CA GLN A 24 12.05 -1.10 8.90
C GLN A 24 12.73 -0.63 7.61
N GLY A 25 12.71 -1.48 6.57
CA GLY A 25 13.17 -1.16 5.22
C GLY A 25 12.81 -2.26 4.22
N ASP A 26 12.82 -1.89 2.94
CA ASP A 26 12.43 -2.78 1.84
C ASP A 26 13.58 -3.69 1.38
N CYS A 27 13.25 -4.94 1.05
CA CYS A 27 14.21 -5.83 0.39
C CYS A 27 14.36 -5.47 -1.11
N PRO A 28 15.56 -5.06 -1.58
CA PRO A 28 15.80 -4.67 -2.98
C PRO A 28 15.74 -5.85 -3.98
N ARG A 29 15.41 -7.06 -3.54
CA ARG A 29 15.24 -8.27 -4.37
C ARG A 29 13.80 -8.76 -4.49
N CYS A 30 12.89 -8.35 -3.60
CA CYS A 30 11.50 -8.81 -3.62
C CYS A 30 10.45 -7.78 -3.17
N GLY A 31 10.86 -6.52 -2.93
CA GLY A 31 9.98 -5.42 -2.54
C GLY A 31 9.32 -5.57 -1.17
N THR A 32 9.75 -6.53 -0.35
CA THR A 32 9.07 -6.82 0.92
C THR A 32 9.70 -6.06 2.08
N LYS A 33 8.87 -5.32 2.82
CA LYS A 33 9.26 -4.65 4.07
C LYS A 33 9.63 -5.66 5.15
N LEU A 34 10.72 -5.37 5.84
CA LEU A 34 11.24 -6.18 6.93
C LEU A 34 11.91 -5.28 7.98
N VAL A 35 12.03 -5.77 9.21
CA VAL A 35 12.88 -5.15 10.23
C VAL A 35 14.29 -5.69 10.08
N ILE A 36 15.26 -4.78 10.01
CA ILE A 36 16.68 -5.09 9.93
C ILE A 36 17.14 -5.61 11.32
N PRO A 37 17.70 -6.83 11.42
CA PRO A 37 18.15 -7.36 12.71
C PRO A 37 19.11 -6.42 13.42
N ASN A 38 18.96 -6.27 14.74
CA ASN A 38 19.93 -5.53 15.57
C ASN A 38 20.82 -6.51 16.34
N PRO A 39 22.02 -6.87 15.83
CA PRO A 39 22.92 -7.80 16.52
C PRO A 39 23.50 -7.22 17.83
N PHE A 40 23.41 -5.90 18.02
CA PHE A 40 23.91 -5.22 19.22
C PHE A 40 22.91 -5.21 20.39
N ALA A 41 21.63 -5.50 20.14
CA ALA A 41 20.58 -5.52 21.17
C ALA A 41 20.62 -6.76 22.09
N ALA A 42 21.40 -7.79 21.75
CA ALA A 42 21.50 -9.03 22.52
C ALA A 42 22.47 -8.95 23.72
N GLY A 43 23.00 -7.75 24.04
CA GLY A 43 24.06 -7.55 25.04
C GLY A 43 23.61 -7.12 26.43
N GLU A 44 22.40 -6.57 26.60
CA GLU A 44 21.95 -5.98 27.87
C GLU A 44 20.69 -6.69 28.42
N GLY A 45 20.75 -7.02 29.71
CA GLY A 45 19.78 -7.89 30.38
C GLY A 45 18.42 -7.23 30.62
N ALA A 46 17.39 -8.06 30.71
CA ALA A 46 16.01 -7.62 30.87
C ALA A 46 15.81 -6.72 32.11
N THR A 47 15.42 -5.48 31.88
CA THR A 47 14.81 -4.59 32.88
C THR A 47 13.54 -4.00 32.25
N PRO A 48 12.34 -4.20 32.85
CA PRO A 48 11.12 -3.60 32.33
C PRO A 48 11.21 -2.06 32.38
N PRO A 49 10.84 -1.32 31.31
CA PRO A 49 10.77 0.13 31.35
C PRO A 49 9.76 0.59 32.41
N ALA A 50 10.24 1.35 33.40
CA ALA A 50 9.38 1.86 34.47
C ALA A 50 8.43 2.95 33.96
N GLU A 51 7.15 2.82 34.31
CA GLU A 51 6.09 3.76 33.96
C GLU A 51 6.43 5.18 34.41
N SER A 52 6.43 6.13 33.46
CA SER A 52 6.81 7.52 33.70
C SER A 52 5.66 8.47 33.37
N ALA A 53 5.10 9.10 34.40
CA ALA A 53 3.96 10.01 34.31
C ALA A 53 4.31 11.31 33.52
N PRO A 54 3.32 11.98 32.91
CA PRO A 54 3.55 13.09 31.99
C PRO A 54 4.08 14.36 32.68
N THR A 55 5.01 15.05 32.01
CA THR A 55 5.53 16.36 32.42
C THR A 55 4.77 17.49 31.69
N PRO A 56 4.52 18.67 32.30
CA PRO A 56 3.74 19.76 31.68
C PRO A 56 4.41 20.39 30.44
N PRO A 57 3.64 21.03 29.54
CA PRO A 57 4.17 21.63 28.31
C PRO A 57 4.95 22.92 28.57
N VAL A 58 6.13 23.02 27.93
CA VAL A 58 6.96 24.24 27.92
C VAL A 58 6.48 25.18 26.81
N GLN A 59 6.35 26.47 27.13
CA GLN A 59 5.98 27.52 26.17
C GLN A 59 7.19 27.92 25.31
N GLN A 60 6.95 28.26 24.03
CA GLN A 60 7.97 28.80 23.13
C GLN A 60 7.56 30.21 22.63
N PRO A 61 8.46 31.21 22.58
CA PRO A 61 8.09 32.60 22.31
C PRO A 61 7.62 32.90 20.88
N GLN A 62 6.89 34.01 20.73
CA GLN A 62 6.55 34.61 19.44
C GLN A 62 7.70 35.46 18.89
N GLU A 63 7.90 35.45 17.58
CA GLU A 63 8.74 36.42 16.86
C GLU A 63 8.00 36.90 15.59
N ALA A 64 8.20 38.15 15.17
CA ALA A 64 7.39 38.81 14.14
C ALA A 64 8.25 39.63 13.15
N PRO A 65 8.01 39.54 11.83
CA PRO A 65 8.78 40.28 10.82
C PRO A 65 8.19 41.67 10.51
N THR A 66 9.06 42.67 10.38
CA THR A 66 8.74 44.07 10.01
C THR A 66 8.96 44.31 8.50
N PRO A 67 8.15 45.13 7.80
CA PRO A 67 8.35 45.43 6.38
C PRO A 67 9.36 46.57 6.12
N PRO A 68 10.14 46.52 5.01
CA PRO A 68 11.03 47.62 4.59
C PRO A 68 10.30 48.71 3.74
N PRO A 69 10.90 49.90 3.57
CA PRO A 69 10.21 51.10 3.05
C PRO A 69 10.32 51.34 1.52
N ALA A 70 9.62 52.37 1.04
CA ALA A 70 9.51 52.76 -0.37
C ALA A 70 10.61 53.73 -0.87
N SER A 71 10.70 53.94 -2.19
CA SER A 71 11.49 55.01 -2.82
C SER A 71 10.93 55.46 -4.18
N GLN A 72 11.04 56.76 -4.46
CA GLN A 72 10.84 57.51 -5.72
C GLN A 72 11.83 58.72 -5.67
N PRO A 73 11.88 59.69 -6.60
CA PRO A 73 11.39 59.80 -8.00
C PRO A 73 12.50 60.25 -9.00
N ALA A 74 12.18 60.45 -10.29
CA ALA A 74 12.86 61.41 -11.22
C ALA A 74 12.07 61.64 -12.54
N SER A 75 12.40 62.69 -13.30
CA SER A 75 11.84 63.15 -14.60
C SER A 75 12.88 64.08 -15.29
N PRO A 76 12.66 64.78 -16.45
CA PRO A 76 11.62 64.74 -17.51
C PRO A 76 12.32 64.30 -18.86
N PRO A 77 12.29 64.93 -20.09
CA PRO A 77 11.49 66.02 -20.69
C PRO A 77 11.04 65.82 -22.18
N ALA A 78 10.90 66.93 -22.91
CA ALA A 78 10.48 67.21 -24.31
C ALA A 78 11.58 66.92 -25.40
N GLU A 79 11.45 67.17 -26.72
CA GLU A 79 10.44 67.86 -27.57
C GLU A 79 10.59 67.47 -29.10
N GLU A 80 9.99 68.24 -30.03
CA GLU A 80 10.17 68.25 -31.52
C GLU A 80 9.57 67.08 -32.37
N SER A 81 9.13 67.24 -33.64
CA SER A 81 9.06 68.40 -34.58
C SER A 81 7.80 68.37 -35.51
N SER A 82 7.72 69.32 -36.46
CA SER A 82 6.68 69.54 -37.50
C SER A 82 6.50 68.36 -38.50
N ASP A 83 5.44 68.23 -39.34
CA ASP A 83 4.95 69.25 -40.29
C ASP A 83 3.56 69.02 -40.96
N LEU A 84 3.04 70.10 -41.58
CA LEU A 84 2.00 70.25 -42.63
C LEU A 84 0.53 69.71 -42.49
N PRO A 85 -0.48 70.47 -43.02
CA PRO A 85 -1.88 70.04 -43.22
C PRO A 85 -2.25 69.93 -44.73
N PRO A 86 -3.53 69.81 -45.17
CA PRO A 86 -4.75 69.30 -44.53
C PRO A 86 -5.37 68.12 -45.34
N ILE A 87 -6.52 67.57 -44.89
CA ILE A 87 -7.78 67.42 -45.68
C ILE A 87 -8.85 66.73 -44.81
N ASN A 88 -10.11 67.16 -44.95
CA ASN A 88 -11.23 66.68 -44.16
C ASN A 88 -12.00 65.56 -44.88
N VAL A 89 -12.00 64.35 -44.32
CA VAL A 89 -12.88 63.25 -44.74
C VAL A 89 -13.65 62.73 -43.52
N SER A 90 -14.96 62.97 -43.49
CA SER A 90 -15.85 62.59 -42.39
C SER A 90 -16.06 61.07 -42.29
N ALA A 91 -15.12 60.37 -41.67
CA ALA A 91 -15.36 59.00 -41.20
C ALA A 91 -16.46 58.99 -40.10
N PRO A 92 -17.41 58.03 -40.11
CA PRO A 92 -18.43 57.95 -39.08
C PRO A 92 -17.83 57.82 -37.68
N ARG A 93 -18.42 58.50 -36.69
CA ARG A 93 -17.98 58.43 -35.29
C ARG A 93 -17.96 56.97 -34.85
N PRO A 94 -16.83 56.39 -34.40
CA PRO A 94 -16.87 55.14 -33.66
C PRO A 94 -17.68 55.42 -32.39
N HIS A 95 -18.82 54.75 -32.24
CA HIS A 95 -19.64 54.88 -31.04
C HIS A 95 -18.81 54.40 -29.85
N THR A 96 -18.31 55.33 -29.04
CA THR A 96 -17.59 55.04 -27.80
C THR A 96 -18.55 54.34 -26.85
N SER A 97 -18.56 53.01 -26.90
CA SER A 97 -19.58 52.19 -26.26
C SER A 97 -19.48 52.35 -24.74
N ALA A 98 -20.55 52.86 -24.13
CA ALA A 98 -20.62 53.11 -22.70
C ALA A 98 -20.42 51.83 -21.85
N THR A 99 -20.58 50.66 -22.48
CA THR A 99 -20.24 49.34 -21.95
C THR A 99 -18.80 49.27 -21.43
N SER A 100 -17.82 49.89 -22.10
CA SER A 100 -16.41 49.90 -21.66
C SER A 100 -16.22 50.50 -20.26
N ARG A 101 -16.96 51.58 -19.92
CA ARG A 101 -16.96 52.16 -18.58
C ARG A 101 -17.90 51.42 -17.61
N TYR A 102 -18.97 50.80 -18.10
CA TYR A 102 -19.91 50.05 -17.25
C TYR A 102 -19.35 48.69 -16.79
N LEU A 103 -18.52 48.02 -17.59
CA LEU A 103 -17.89 46.74 -17.23
C LEU A 103 -16.86 46.85 -16.08
N ARG A 104 -16.41 48.06 -15.71
CA ARG A 104 -15.55 48.29 -14.53
C ARG A 104 -16.34 48.39 -13.21
N LYS A 105 -17.68 48.21 -13.23
CA LYS A 105 -18.57 48.37 -12.08
C LYS A 105 -18.55 47.17 -11.12
N ARG A 106 -17.59 47.18 -10.20
CA ARG A 106 -17.45 46.25 -9.05
C ARG A 106 -17.47 44.76 -9.42
N ARG A 107 -16.28 44.21 -9.72
CA ARG A 107 -15.96 42.81 -9.38
C ARG A 107 -15.87 42.69 -7.86
N LYS A 108 -17.01 42.71 -7.16
CA LYS A 108 -17.11 42.47 -5.70
C LYS A 108 -16.40 41.14 -5.44
N SER A 109 -15.33 41.16 -4.64
CA SER A 109 -14.62 39.94 -4.27
C SER A 109 -15.52 39.11 -3.35
N ASN A 110 -15.94 37.94 -3.82
CA ASN A 110 -16.72 36.97 -3.03
C ASN A 110 -15.90 36.36 -1.85
N ALA A 111 -14.70 36.87 -1.58
CA ALA A 111 -13.79 36.46 -0.52
C ALA A 111 -14.47 36.34 0.87
N GLY A 112 -15.41 37.22 1.21
CA GLY A 112 -16.19 37.10 2.46
C GLY A 112 -17.08 35.84 2.49
N GLY A 113 -17.73 35.51 1.37
CA GLY A 113 -18.53 34.29 1.24
C GLY A 113 -17.66 33.02 1.17
N VAL A 114 -16.51 33.10 0.50
CA VAL A 114 -15.52 32.00 0.45
C VAL A 114 -14.92 31.75 1.84
N ALA A 115 -14.54 32.80 2.58
CA ALA A 115 -14.04 32.68 3.94
C ALA A 115 -15.10 32.10 4.90
N LEU A 116 -16.36 32.54 4.78
CA LEU A 116 -17.47 31.99 5.57
C LEU A 116 -17.72 30.50 5.23
N PHE A 117 -17.67 30.13 3.95
CA PHE A 117 -17.79 28.73 3.53
C PHE A 117 -16.63 27.88 4.06
N LEU A 118 -15.38 28.35 3.96
CA LEU A 118 -14.21 27.66 4.51
C LEU A 118 -14.28 27.53 6.04
N PHE A 119 -14.79 28.54 6.75
CA PHE A 119 -15.01 28.48 8.20
C PHE A 119 -16.03 27.39 8.57
N PHE A 120 -17.20 27.37 7.92
CA PHE A 120 -18.19 26.32 8.19
C PHE A 120 -17.74 24.93 7.72
N PHE A 121 -17.01 24.82 6.61
CA PHE A 121 -16.44 23.56 6.14
C PHE A 121 -15.38 23.02 7.11
N THR A 122 -14.46 23.86 7.60
CA THR A 122 -13.45 23.44 8.58
C THR A 122 -14.07 23.12 9.94
N ALA A 123 -15.08 23.87 10.39
CA ALA A 123 -15.84 23.52 11.59
C ALA A 123 -16.59 22.19 11.44
N MET A 124 -17.27 21.96 10.32
CA MET A 124 -17.99 20.71 10.05
C MET A 124 -17.04 19.51 9.91
N ALA A 125 -15.89 19.69 9.25
CA ALA A 125 -14.84 18.67 9.17
C ALA A 125 -14.21 18.38 10.55
N GLY A 126 -14.02 19.40 11.39
CA GLY A 126 -13.56 19.23 12.77
C GLY A 126 -14.56 18.47 13.64
N VAL A 127 -15.86 18.75 13.52
CA VAL A 127 -16.93 17.99 14.18
C VAL A 127 -16.98 16.56 13.66
N ALA A 128 -16.93 16.34 12.34
CA ALA A 128 -16.90 15.00 11.76
C ALA A 128 -15.66 14.20 12.22
N GLY A 129 -14.49 14.84 12.28
CA GLY A 129 -13.25 14.26 12.81
C GLY A 129 -13.35 13.91 14.29
N TYR A 130 -13.94 14.77 15.12
CA TYR A 130 -14.21 14.48 16.53
C TYR A 130 -15.16 13.29 16.71
N PHE A 131 -16.27 13.25 15.96
CA PHE A 131 -17.19 12.12 16.00
C PHE A 131 -16.54 10.82 15.50
N TYR A 132 -15.73 10.87 14.46
CA TYR A 132 -14.98 9.71 13.97
C TYR A 132 -13.92 9.23 14.98
N TRP A 133 -13.21 10.15 15.65
CA TRP A 133 -12.22 9.81 16.67
C TRP A 133 -12.86 9.18 17.92
N ASN A 134 -14.03 9.68 18.34
CA ASN A 134 -14.68 9.25 19.58
C ASN A 134 -15.65 8.06 19.40
N TYR A 135 -16.24 7.88 18.21
CA TYR A 135 -17.26 6.88 17.91
C TYR A 135 -16.99 6.04 16.64
N GLY A 136 -15.82 6.19 16.01
CA GLY A 136 -15.40 5.35 14.89
C GLY A 136 -15.22 3.87 15.29
N PRO A 137 -15.19 2.95 14.31
CA PRO A 137 -14.99 1.53 14.59
C PRO A 137 -13.61 1.31 15.21
N ARG A 138 -13.59 0.85 16.47
CA ARG A 138 -12.37 0.41 17.13
C ARG A 138 -11.98 -0.95 16.56
N LEU A 139 -11.17 -0.93 15.51
CA LEU A 139 -10.60 -2.13 14.90
C LEU A 139 -9.40 -2.63 15.73
N GLU A 140 -9.63 -2.82 17.02
CA GLU A 140 -8.64 -3.27 17.99
C GLU A 140 -9.27 -4.29 18.96
N GLY A 141 -8.62 -5.43 19.13
CA GLY A 141 -9.14 -6.50 19.98
C GLY A 141 -8.31 -7.77 19.95
N ASN A 142 -8.92 -8.86 20.44
CA ASN A 142 -8.34 -10.20 20.44
C ASN A 142 -9.06 -11.08 19.41
N LEU A 143 -8.30 -11.79 18.57
CA LEU A 143 -8.80 -12.82 17.66
C LEU A 143 -8.22 -14.19 18.04
N VAL A 144 -8.89 -15.24 17.60
CA VAL A 144 -8.44 -16.63 17.79
C VAL A 144 -7.90 -17.16 16.47
N ALA A 145 -6.82 -17.92 16.56
CA ALA A 145 -6.26 -18.68 15.45
C ALA A 145 -6.07 -20.14 15.83
N ALA A 146 -6.03 -20.99 14.80
CA ALA A 146 -5.69 -22.38 14.95
C ALA A 146 -4.80 -22.87 13.81
N ARG A 147 -3.98 -23.87 14.12
CA ARG A 147 -3.01 -24.46 13.19
C ARG A 147 -3.73 -25.28 12.13
N ILE A 148 -3.23 -25.24 10.90
CA ILE A 148 -3.65 -26.12 9.81
C ILE A 148 -2.51 -27.09 9.51
N SER A 149 -2.79 -28.39 9.44
CA SER A 149 -1.80 -29.37 9.00
C SER A 149 -1.34 -29.08 7.57
N SER A 150 -0.02 -29.03 7.36
CA SER A 150 0.59 -28.80 6.04
C SER A 150 0.36 -29.92 5.02
N GLU A 151 -0.22 -31.04 5.45
CA GLU A 151 -0.58 -32.17 4.59
C GLU A 151 -1.98 -32.03 3.99
N THR A 152 -2.88 -31.34 4.70
CA THR A 152 -4.29 -31.14 4.32
C THR A 152 -4.61 -29.72 3.88
N ALA A 153 -3.75 -28.75 4.19
CA ALA A 153 -3.82 -27.36 3.74
C ALA A 153 -3.64 -27.24 2.20
N LYS A 154 -4.72 -27.43 1.44
CA LYS A 154 -4.78 -27.16 -0.01
C LYS A 154 -4.87 -25.65 -0.28
N VAL A 155 -3.79 -24.92 0.01
CA VAL A 155 -3.65 -23.48 -0.31
C VAL A 155 -3.27 -23.36 -1.79
N GLU A 156 -4.30 -23.44 -2.64
CA GLU A 156 -4.16 -23.61 -4.08
C GLU A 156 -5.20 -22.75 -4.83
N GLN A 157 -4.77 -22.06 -5.89
CA GLN A 157 -5.62 -21.18 -6.69
C GLN A 157 -5.38 -21.34 -8.19
N ARG A 158 -6.45 -21.48 -8.96
CA ARG A 158 -6.43 -21.44 -10.42
C ARG A 158 -6.47 -19.99 -10.91
N LEU A 159 -5.48 -19.61 -11.73
CA LEU A 159 -5.38 -18.26 -12.27
C LEU A 159 -6.35 -18.05 -13.43
N ASN A 160 -6.96 -16.86 -13.48
CA ASN A 160 -7.91 -16.47 -14.53
C ASN A 160 -7.38 -15.29 -15.37
N PRO A 161 -6.60 -15.55 -16.44
CA PRO A 161 -6.01 -14.49 -17.27
C PRO A 161 -6.99 -13.82 -18.25
N ALA A 162 -8.28 -14.19 -18.29
CA ALA A 162 -9.23 -13.68 -19.28
C ALA A 162 -9.32 -12.15 -19.33
N ASN A 163 -9.23 -11.48 -18.18
CA ASN A 163 -9.29 -10.02 -18.07
C ASN A 163 -7.91 -9.34 -18.15
N ALA A 164 -6.80 -10.08 -18.26
CA ALA A 164 -5.45 -9.51 -18.25
C ALA A 164 -5.07 -8.77 -19.56
N GLY A 165 -5.86 -8.91 -20.63
CA GLY A 165 -5.54 -8.31 -21.92
C GLY A 165 -4.36 -9.00 -22.61
N VAL A 166 -4.35 -10.34 -22.56
CA VAL A 166 -3.38 -11.24 -23.20
C VAL A 166 -4.13 -12.11 -24.21
N SER A 167 -3.53 -12.45 -25.34
CA SER A 167 -4.17 -13.31 -26.34
C SER A 167 -4.29 -14.77 -25.87
N GLU A 168 -5.36 -15.45 -26.33
CA GLU A 168 -5.66 -16.83 -25.92
C GLU A 168 -4.53 -17.81 -26.28
N ASP A 169 -3.85 -17.59 -27.41
CA ASP A 169 -2.74 -18.44 -27.85
C ASP A 169 -1.50 -18.31 -26.98
N VAL A 170 -1.19 -17.09 -26.49
CA VAL A 170 -0.13 -16.85 -25.51
C VAL A 170 -0.49 -17.50 -24.17
N ILE A 171 -1.75 -17.39 -23.74
CA ILE A 171 -2.24 -18.06 -22.54
C ILE A 171 -2.07 -19.58 -22.67
N LYS A 172 -2.48 -20.18 -23.80
CA LYS A 172 -2.30 -21.62 -24.08
C LYS A 172 -0.83 -22.04 -24.07
N ALA A 173 0.04 -21.32 -24.77
CA ALA A 173 1.47 -21.65 -24.87
C ALA A 173 2.17 -21.61 -23.51
N VAL A 174 1.94 -20.57 -22.70
CA VAL A 174 2.53 -20.44 -21.36
C VAL A 174 1.97 -21.51 -20.41
N ASN A 175 0.67 -21.79 -20.46
CA ASN A 175 0.07 -22.85 -19.64
C ASN A 175 0.64 -24.23 -20.01
N GLN A 176 0.86 -24.52 -21.29
CA GLN A 176 1.47 -25.78 -21.76
C GLN A 176 2.94 -25.90 -21.31
N ASN A 177 3.73 -24.82 -21.44
CA ASN A 177 5.12 -24.83 -20.97
C ASN A 177 5.24 -25.05 -19.45
N LEU A 178 4.28 -24.54 -18.67
CA LEU A 178 4.23 -24.73 -17.22
C LEU A 178 3.57 -26.05 -16.79
N LEU A 179 2.88 -26.76 -17.70
CA LEU A 179 2.49 -28.16 -17.52
C LEU A 179 3.71 -29.08 -17.72
N GLU A 180 4.48 -28.84 -18.78
CA GLU A 180 5.70 -29.60 -19.12
C GLU A 180 6.87 -29.32 -18.17
N THR A 181 7.06 -28.06 -17.76
CA THR A 181 8.11 -27.63 -16.83
C THR A 181 7.56 -26.69 -15.74
N PRO A 182 6.88 -27.25 -14.72
CA PRO A 182 6.43 -26.51 -13.54
C PRO A 182 7.55 -25.70 -12.87
N ARG A 183 7.22 -24.54 -12.30
CA ARG A 183 8.20 -23.60 -11.74
C ARG A 183 7.98 -23.37 -10.26
N ARG A 184 9.04 -23.68 -9.49
CA ARG A 184 9.07 -23.60 -8.03
C ARG A 184 9.83 -22.37 -7.56
N VAL A 185 9.31 -21.69 -6.54
CA VAL A 185 9.90 -20.51 -5.91
C VAL A 185 9.95 -20.76 -4.40
N GLN A 186 11.12 -21.17 -3.90
CA GLN A 186 11.32 -21.55 -2.50
C GLN A 186 11.98 -20.42 -1.70
N SER A 187 11.66 -20.37 -0.41
CA SER A 187 12.21 -19.43 0.58
C SER A 187 12.12 -20.03 1.99
N ASP A 188 12.67 -19.33 2.98
CA ASP A 188 12.60 -19.74 4.40
C ASP A 188 11.15 -19.74 4.95
N LEU A 189 10.26 -18.93 4.35
CA LEU A 189 8.84 -18.83 4.72
C LEU A 189 7.91 -19.78 3.94
N MET A 190 8.19 -20.03 2.66
CA MET A 190 7.24 -20.70 1.76
C MET A 190 7.90 -21.37 0.56
N ASP A 191 7.26 -22.43 0.08
CA ASP A 191 7.43 -23.03 -1.24
C ASP A 191 6.18 -22.72 -2.08
N VAL A 192 6.36 -22.12 -3.26
CA VAL A 192 5.27 -21.78 -4.18
C VAL A 192 5.54 -22.40 -5.54
N LEU A 193 4.57 -23.14 -6.08
CA LEU A 193 4.66 -23.86 -7.34
C LEU A 193 3.62 -23.32 -8.34
N PHE A 194 4.09 -22.82 -9.48
CA PHE A 194 3.30 -22.53 -10.67
C PHE A 194 3.30 -23.76 -11.59
N TYR A 195 2.13 -24.31 -11.93
CA TYR A 195 2.02 -25.50 -12.79
C TYR A 195 0.77 -25.47 -13.68
N GLY A 196 0.94 -25.88 -14.94
CA GLY A 196 -0.16 -26.01 -15.89
C GLY A 196 -1.01 -27.25 -15.64
N LEU A 197 -2.20 -27.28 -16.25
CA LEU A 197 -3.13 -28.41 -16.19
C LEU A 197 -3.33 -29.06 -17.56
N GLU A 198 -3.50 -30.38 -17.60
CA GLU A 198 -3.82 -31.14 -18.83
C GLU A 198 -5.07 -30.62 -19.56
N LYS A 199 -6.05 -30.12 -18.79
CA LYS A 199 -7.31 -29.53 -19.31
C LYS A 199 -7.21 -28.01 -19.56
N GLY A 200 -5.99 -27.48 -19.60
CA GLY A 200 -5.69 -26.07 -19.79
C GLY A 200 -5.87 -25.23 -18.52
N GLY A 201 -5.18 -24.08 -18.49
CA GLY A 201 -5.10 -23.21 -17.33
C GLY A 201 -3.81 -23.41 -16.52
N LEU A 202 -3.62 -22.54 -15.55
CA LEU A 202 -2.43 -22.46 -14.69
C LEU A 202 -2.89 -22.37 -13.23
N GLU A 203 -2.32 -23.19 -12.37
CA GLU A 203 -2.55 -23.18 -10.92
C GLU A 203 -1.29 -22.75 -10.17
N VAL A 204 -1.53 -22.11 -9.02
CA VAL A 204 -0.51 -21.81 -8.02
C VAL A 204 -0.83 -22.62 -6.77
N ARG A 205 0.14 -23.38 -6.27
CA ARG A 205 0.10 -24.07 -4.97
C ARG A 205 1.12 -23.45 -4.04
N LEU A 206 0.71 -23.12 -2.81
CA LEU A 206 1.60 -22.70 -1.73
C LEU A 206 1.73 -23.81 -0.67
N LYS A 207 2.93 -23.95 -0.09
CA LYS A 207 3.19 -24.73 1.12
C LYS A 207 4.06 -23.95 2.11
N PRO A 208 3.90 -24.17 3.43
CA PRO A 208 4.81 -23.61 4.43
C PRO A 208 6.27 -23.99 4.19
N GLY A 209 7.20 -23.07 4.47
CA GLY A 209 8.63 -23.35 4.54
C GLY A 209 8.99 -24.20 5.76
N ALA A 210 10.21 -24.75 5.78
CA ALA A 210 10.62 -25.74 6.79
C ALA A 210 10.51 -25.25 8.24
N LYS A 211 10.65 -23.93 8.47
CA LYS A 211 10.64 -23.26 9.79
C LYS A 211 9.29 -22.61 10.16
N THR A 212 8.30 -22.68 9.27
CA THR A 212 6.98 -22.02 9.43
C THR A 212 5.84 -23.01 9.48
N GLU A 213 4.72 -22.60 10.08
CA GLU A 213 3.43 -23.31 10.08
C GLU A 213 2.33 -22.39 9.53
N LEU A 214 1.25 -22.98 9.00
CA LEU A 214 0.08 -22.24 8.54
C LEU A 214 -0.92 -22.11 9.69
N VAL A 215 -1.28 -20.87 10.04
CA VAL A 215 -2.37 -20.60 11.00
C VAL A 215 -3.51 -19.88 10.28
N ARG A 216 -4.75 -20.33 10.52
CA ARG A 216 -5.96 -19.61 10.14
C ARG A 216 -6.44 -18.80 11.33
N VAL A 217 -6.64 -17.51 11.13
CA VAL A 217 -7.22 -16.56 12.08
C VAL A 217 -8.69 -16.37 11.74
N ASP A 218 -9.57 -16.54 12.72
CA ASP A 218 -11.00 -16.35 12.54
C ASP A 218 -11.39 -14.89 12.83
N LEU A 219 -11.88 -14.18 11.82
CA LEU A 219 -12.30 -12.78 11.96
C LEU A 219 -13.73 -12.65 12.51
N THR A 220 -14.53 -13.72 12.47
CA THR A 220 -15.96 -13.67 12.85
C THR A 220 -16.18 -13.42 14.34
N GLY A 221 -15.12 -13.55 15.15
CA GLY A 221 -15.12 -13.20 16.58
C GLY A 221 -15.23 -11.70 16.89
N ASP A 222 -15.00 -10.80 15.92
CA ASP A 222 -15.20 -9.36 16.08
C ASP A 222 -16.28 -8.80 15.14
N PRO A 223 -17.49 -8.48 15.65
CA PRO A 223 -18.55 -7.84 14.87
C PRO A 223 -18.18 -6.48 14.28
N ALA A 224 -17.29 -5.70 14.89
CA ALA A 224 -16.86 -4.40 14.37
C ALA A 224 -15.91 -4.57 13.17
N LEU A 225 -15.05 -5.59 13.20
CA LEU A 225 -14.23 -5.98 12.06
C LEU A 225 -15.10 -6.48 10.90
N MET A 226 -16.07 -7.36 11.18
CA MET A 226 -16.99 -7.88 10.15
C MET A 226 -17.87 -6.77 9.54
N ASP A 227 -18.35 -5.81 10.34
CA ASP A 227 -19.05 -4.62 9.86
C ASP A 227 -18.16 -3.75 8.95
N TYR A 228 -16.91 -3.48 9.36
CA TYR A 228 -15.94 -2.77 8.53
C TYR A 228 -15.66 -3.49 7.20
N ILE A 229 -15.46 -4.81 7.22
CA ILE A 229 -15.24 -5.62 6.00
C ILE A 229 -16.46 -5.50 5.08
N SER A 230 -17.68 -5.63 5.61
CA SER A 230 -18.92 -5.51 4.83
C SER A 230 -19.10 -4.17 4.13
N LYS A 231 -18.54 -3.08 4.70
CA LYS A 231 -18.67 -1.70 4.19
C LYS A 231 -17.52 -1.28 3.27
N ASN A 232 -16.33 -1.87 3.43
CA ASN A 232 -15.10 -1.41 2.77
C ASN A 232 -14.48 -2.46 1.83
N GLY A 233 -14.90 -3.73 1.88
CA GLY A 233 -14.24 -4.84 1.18
C GLY A 233 -14.03 -4.63 -0.32
N GLU A 234 -15.04 -4.16 -1.05
CA GLU A 234 -14.91 -3.88 -2.49
C GLU A 234 -13.87 -2.78 -2.78
N GLN A 235 -13.80 -1.74 -1.95
CA GLN A 235 -12.83 -0.65 -2.10
C GLN A 235 -11.40 -1.12 -1.73
N LEU A 236 -11.27 -1.98 -0.72
CA LEU A 236 -10.01 -2.61 -0.33
C LEU A 236 -9.50 -3.58 -1.41
N ASP A 237 -10.38 -4.20 -2.20
CA ASP A 237 -9.97 -5.14 -3.25
C ASP A 237 -9.41 -4.45 -4.50
N GLN A 238 -9.85 -3.23 -4.84
CA GLN A 238 -9.46 -2.56 -6.10
C GLN A 238 -7.94 -2.48 -6.33
N PRO A 239 -7.10 -2.06 -5.35
CA PRO A 239 -5.66 -1.94 -5.58
C PRO A 239 -4.98 -3.30 -5.75
N ARG A 240 -5.45 -4.32 -5.02
CA ARG A 240 -4.99 -5.71 -5.13
C ARG A 240 -5.33 -6.28 -6.51
N ALA A 241 -6.59 -6.15 -6.93
CA ALA A 241 -7.08 -6.64 -8.22
C ALA A 241 -6.38 -5.96 -9.41
N ALA A 242 -6.11 -4.66 -9.33
CA ALA A 242 -5.36 -3.92 -10.33
C ALA A 242 -3.87 -4.36 -10.41
N GLU A 243 -3.21 -4.59 -9.27
CA GLU A 243 -1.85 -5.17 -9.23
C GLU A 243 -1.83 -6.56 -9.87
N LEU A 244 -2.81 -7.42 -9.54
CA LEU A 244 -2.92 -8.78 -10.05
C LEU A 244 -3.14 -8.81 -11.56
N GLN A 245 -4.11 -8.04 -12.07
CA GLN A 245 -4.41 -7.95 -13.50
C GLN A 245 -3.19 -7.48 -14.31
N SER A 246 -2.50 -6.45 -13.82
CA SER A 246 -1.29 -5.92 -14.45
C SER A 246 -0.12 -6.91 -14.37
N SER A 247 0.08 -7.55 -13.23
CA SER A 247 1.13 -8.56 -13.02
C SER A 247 0.93 -9.78 -13.90
N MET A 248 -0.30 -10.29 -14.00
CA MET A 248 -0.65 -11.42 -14.86
C MET A 248 -0.43 -11.08 -16.34
N LYS A 249 -0.76 -9.86 -16.79
CA LYS A 249 -0.43 -9.41 -18.15
C LYS A 249 1.07 -9.48 -18.42
N ASN A 250 1.87 -8.96 -17.48
CA ASN A 250 3.33 -8.96 -17.61
C ASN A 250 3.86 -10.41 -17.63
N PHE A 251 3.51 -11.23 -16.64
CA PHE A 251 3.90 -12.65 -16.55
C PHE A 251 3.69 -13.42 -17.85
N TYR A 252 2.50 -13.38 -18.45
CA TYR A 252 2.24 -14.12 -19.69
C TYR A 252 3.06 -13.58 -20.88
N ASN A 253 3.31 -12.27 -20.95
CA ASN A 253 4.15 -11.68 -22.01
C ASN A 253 5.63 -11.99 -21.81
N ASP A 254 6.14 -11.83 -20.58
CA ASP A 254 7.54 -12.07 -20.21
C ASP A 254 7.87 -13.57 -20.35
N TRP A 255 6.95 -14.46 -19.99
CA TRP A 255 7.11 -15.91 -20.18
C TRP A 255 7.07 -16.30 -21.67
N ASN A 256 6.25 -15.64 -22.47
CA ASN A 256 6.22 -15.83 -23.93
C ASN A 256 7.51 -15.36 -24.60
N ALA A 257 8.05 -14.21 -24.20
CA ALA A 257 9.36 -13.74 -24.67
C ALA A 257 10.47 -14.72 -24.27
N PHE A 258 10.46 -15.24 -23.04
CA PHE A 258 11.41 -16.26 -22.59
C PHE A 258 11.30 -17.57 -23.39
N MET A 259 10.10 -18.08 -23.68
CA MET A 259 9.92 -19.28 -24.51
C MET A 259 10.47 -19.11 -25.94
N GLN A 260 10.37 -17.91 -26.50
CA GLN A 260 10.82 -17.61 -27.87
C GLN A 260 12.33 -17.36 -27.98
N THR A 261 12.96 -16.83 -26.92
CA THR A 261 14.38 -16.37 -26.95
C THR A 261 15.33 -17.20 -26.12
N GLN A 262 14.84 -17.85 -25.06
CA GLN A 262 15.59 -18.56 -24.02
C GLN A 262 16.65 -17.73 -23.26
N ASP A 263 16.62 -16.40 -23.41
CA ASP A 263 17.63 -15.47 -22.90
C ASP A 263 17.40 -15.12 -21.42
N VAL A 264 16.43 -14.25 -21.12
CA VAL A 264 16.14 -13.79 -19.75
C VAL A 264 15.01 -14.60 -19.12
N MET A 265 15.31 -15.33 -18.05
CA MET A 265 14.27 -16.00 -17.24
C MET A 265 13.40 -14.96 -16.51
N PRO A 266 12.06 -15.08 -16.53
CA PRO A 266 11.18 -14.13 -15.86
C PRO A 266 11.34 -14.14 -14.32
N ASP A 267 11.10 -12.99 -13.68
CA ASP A 267 11.31 -12.80 -12.23
C ASP A 267 10.29 -13.55 -11.36
N LEU A 268 10.59 -14.83 -11.12
CA LEU A 268 9.83 -15.73 -10.27
C LEU A 268 9.63 -15.22 -8.83
N LEU A 269 10.55 -14.43 -8.26
CA LEU A 269 10.37 -13.86 -6.92
C LEU A 269 9.31 -12.76 -6.91
N ARG A 270 9.29 -11.91 -7.95
CA ARG A 270 8.25 -10.90 -8.16
C ARG A 270 6.87 -11.55 -8.37
N TYR A 271 6.73 -12.46 -9.33
CA TYR A 271 5.41 -13.05 -9.63
C TYR A 271 4.90 -13.94 -8.49
N ARG A 272 5.78 -14.57 -7.69
CA ARG A 272 5.34 -15.25 -6.46
C ARG A 272 4.57 -14.29 -5.54
N ASN A 273 5.04 -13.06 -5.39
CA ASN A 273 4.37 -12.06 -4.57
C ASN A 273 3.12 -11.50 -5.29
N THR A 274 3.27 -10.94 -6.49
CA THR A 274 2.21 -10.15 -7.16
C THR A 274 1.22 -10.95 -8.01
N ILE A 275 1.43 -12.26 -8.17
CA ILE A 275 0.45 -13.20 -8.73
C ILE A 275 0.17 -14.33 -7.76
N GLY A 276 1.21 -15.04 -7.30
CA GLY A 276 1.04 -16.22 -6.46
C GLY A 276 0.24 -15.92 -5.20
N LEU A 277 0.83 -15.16 -4.26
CA LEU A 277 0.15 -14.73 -3.04
C LEU A 277 -1.08 -13.86 -3.34
N ASN A 278 -0.94 -12.84 -4.19
CA ASN A 278 -2.04 -11.92 -4.51
C ASN A 278 -3.31 -12.66 -5.01
N SER A 279 -3.18 -13.69 -5.86
CA SER A 279 -4.33 -14.47 -6.36
C SER A 279 -5.10 -15.23 -5.28
N MET A 280 -4.48 -15.55 -4.14
CA MET A 280 -5.07 -16.27 -3.02
C MET A 280 -5.66 -15.34 -1.95
N LEU A 281 -5.54 -14.02 -2.11
CA LEU A 281 -5.98 -13.00 -1.15
C LEU A 281 -7.19 -12.21 -1.66
N GLY A 282 -8.00 -11.72 -0.72
CA GLY A 282 -8.89 -10.58 -0.94
C GLY A 282 -8.22 -9.27 -0.53
N GLY A 283 -8.94 -8.16 -0.69
CA GLY A 283 -8.45 -6.83 -0.35
C GLY A 283 -8.03 -6.67 1.11
N LEU A 284 -8.65 -7.40 2.03
CA LEU A 284 -8.30 -7.35 3.45
C LEU A 284 -6.94 -8.01 3.72
N GLY A 285 -6.77 -9.26 3.29
CA GLY A 285 -5.52 -10.00 3.42
C GLY A 285 -4.35 -9.33 2.69
N TYR A 286 -4.60 -8.67 1.57
CA TYR A 286 -3.58 -7.87 0.87
C TYR A 286 -3.05 -6.68 1.69
N PHE A 287 -3.86 -6.12 2.59
CA PHE A 287 -3.53 -4.98 3.45
C PHE A 287 -3.26 -5.35 4.93
N MET A 288 -3.24 -6.64 5.30
CA MET A 288 -2.97 -7.10 6.66
C MET A 288 -1.72 -8.00 6.73
N GLU A 289 -0.88 -7.75 7.73
CA GLU A 289 0.37 -8.48 7.94
C GLU A 289 0.55 -8.88 9.41
N ALA A 290 1.04 -10.11 9.63
CA ALA A 290 1.32 -10.64 10.97
C ALA A 290 2.71 -10.19 11.44
N SER A 291 2.85 -9.88 12.72
CA SER A 291 4.10 -9.51 13.37
C SER A 291 4.39 -10.49 14.52
N VAL A 292 5.52 -11.19 14.41
CA VAL A 292 6.05 -12.12 15.42
C VAL A 292 7.48 -11.70 15.74
N ASN A 293 7.75 -11.34 17.00
CA ASN A 293 9.07 -10.86 17.45
C ASN A 293 9.65 -9.75 16.55
N ASN A 294 8.83 -8.72 16.28
CA ASN A 294 9.11 -7.58 15.39
C ASN A 294 9.37 -7.93 13.91
N LYS A 295 9.34 -9.20 13.51
CA LYS A 295 9.45 -9.64 12.12
C LYS A 295 8.07 -9.77 11.49
N ILE A 296 7.93 -9.26 10.27
CA ILE A 296 6.70 -9.29 9.47
C ILE A 296 6.57 -10.64 8.75
N TYR A 297 5.34 -11.12 8.64
CA TYR A 297 4.91 -12.31 7.92
C TYR A 297 3.63 -11.95 7.13
N PRO A 298 3.51 -12.35 5.85
CA PRO A 298 2.41 -11.87 5.01
C PRO A 298 1.15 -12.70 5.28
N CYS A 299 -0.02 -12.13 5.03
CA CYS A 299 -1.18 -12.97 4.73
C CYS A 299 -0.88 -13.74 3.43
N VAL A 300 -1.27 -15.02 3.37
CA VAL A 300 -1.02 -15.90 2.21
C VAL A 300 -2.29 -16.48 1.59
N HIS A 301 -3.42 -16.43 2.31
CA HIS A 301 -4.74 -16.80 1.79
C HIS A 301 -5.85 -16.12 2.60
N GLU A 302 -6.99 -15.86 1.98
CA GLU A 302 -8.22 -15.34 2.57
C GLU A 302 -9.40 -16.22 2.13
N ASP A 303 -10.21 -16.72 3.07
CA ASP A 303 -11.38 -17.55 2.78
C ASP A 303 -12.72 -16.80 2.91
N PHE A 304 -13.72 -17.29 2.17
CA PHE A 304 -15.08 -16.75 2.14
C PHE A 304 -15.87 -16.91 3.45
N LYS A 305 -15.29 -17.54 4.48
CA LYS A 305 -15.86 -17.70 5.83
C LYS A 305 -15.19 -16.74 6.84
N GLY A 306 -14.49 -15.71 6.37
CA GLY A 306 -13.82 -14.74 7.23
C GLY A 306 -12.54 -15.28 7.88
N GLY A 307 -11.80 -16.16 7.18
CA GLY A 307 -10.50 -16.65 7.64
C GLY A 307 -9.33 -15.96 6.93
N LEU A 308 -8.38 -15.42 7.68
CA LEU A 308 -7.07 -14.99 7.15
C LEU A 308 -5.99 -16.01 7.52
N TYR A 309 -5.12 -16.33 6.57
CA TYR A 309 -4.09 -17.35 6.75
C TYR A 309 -2.70 -16.72 6.72
N PHE A 310 -1.87 -17.02 7.73
CA PHE A 310 -0.51 -16.51 7.85
C PHE A 310 0.50 -17.65 8.00
N LEU A 311 1.72 -17.46 7.47
CA LEU A 311 2.85 -18.36 7.66
C LEU A 311 3.75 -17.85 8.79
N VAL A 312 3.43 -18.24 10.01
CA VAL A 312 4.15 -17.85 11.23
C VAL A 312 5.26 -18.86 11.57
N PRO A 313 6.26 -18.52 12.41
CA PRO A 313 7.24 -19.49 12.91
C PRO A 313 6.57 -20.68 13.61
N LYS A 314 7.15 -21.88 13.46
CA LYS A 314 6.70 -23.08 14.20
C LYS A 314 6.78 -22.85 15.71
N GLY A 315 5.71 -23.20 16.41
CA GLY A 315 5.55 -22.97 17.85
C GLY A 315 5.05 -21.57 18.20
N THR A 316 4.54 -20.78 17.25
CA THR A 316 3.95 -19.47 17.56
C THR A 316 2.67 -19.68 18.36
N LEU A 317 2.65 -19.17 19.60
CA LEU A 317 1.48 -19.19 20.48
C LEU A 317 0.63 -17.91 20.35
N GLN A 318 1.27 -16.78 20.06
CA GLN A 318 0.65 -15.45 20.03
C GLN A 318 1.36 -14.57 18.99
N PHE A 319 0.60 -13.74 18.29
CA PHE A 319 1.15 -12.73 17.37
C PHE A 319 0.23 -11.51 17.25
N ASN A 320 0.71 -10.42 16.65
CA ASN A 320 -0.12 -9.25 16.31
C ASN A 320 -0.44 -9.27 14.81
N ILE A 321 -1.64 -8.87 14.39
CA ILE A 321 -1.91 -8.45 13.00
C ILE A 321 -2.01 -6.92 12.96
N LEU A 322 -1.38 -6.33 11.94
CA LEU A 322 -1.29 -4.91 11.72
C LEU A 322 -1.68 -4.56 10.28
N GLY A 323 -2.06 -3.30 10.06
CA GLY A 323 -2.13 -2.74 8.71
C GLY A 323 -0.76 -2.68 8.03
N ARG A 324 -0.66 -3.34 6.87
CA ARG A 324 0.51 -3.33 5.99
C ARG A 324 0.77 -1.93 5.47
N GLU A 325 2.04 -1.54 5.46
CA GLU A 325 2.48 -0.24 4.99
C GLU A 325 2.83 -0.27 3.49
N MET A 326 2.05 0.43 2.68
CA MET A 326 2.24 0.46 1.22
C MET A 326 3.45 1.31 0.80
N GLU A 327 3.84 1.23 -0.48
CA GLU A 327 5.00 1.97 -1.03
C GLU A 327 4.84 3.51 -0.89
N ASN A 328 3.61 4.00 -0.92
CA ASN A 328 3.26 5.41 -0.71
C ASN A 328 3.23 5.83 0.78
N GLY A 329 3.61 4.95 1.71
CA GLY A 329 3.62 5.17 3.15
C GLY A 329 2.26 5.07 3.84
N TRP A 330 1.17 4.82 3.12
CA TRP A 330 -0.16 4.69 3.71
C TRP A 330 -0.41 3.27 4.25
N LYS A 331 -1.12 3.19 5.38
CA LYS A 331 -1.69 1.95 5.93
C LYS A 331 -3.19 1.97 5.66
N THR A 332 -3.63 1.16 4.69
CA THR A 332 -5.03 1.16 4.23
C THR A 332 -5.97 0.55 5.27
N PHE A 333 -5.49 -0.46 6.01
CA PHE A 333 -6.17 -1.00 7.17
C PHE A 333 -5.64 -0.30 8.44
N PRO A 334 -6.50 0.37 9.24
CA PRO A 334 -6.04 1.11 10.43
C PRO A 334 -6.01 0.26 11.71
N GLY A 335 -6.49 -0.98 11.67
CA GLY A 335 -6.66 -1.82 12.85
C GLY A 335 -5.40 -2.54 13.36
N LYS A 336 -5.48 -2.99 14.60
CA LYS A 336 -4.44 -3.79 15.29
C LYS A 336 -5.10 -4.88 16.15
N TYR A 337 -4.81 -6.13 15.84
CA TYR A 337 -5.35 -7.27 16.59
C TYR A 337 -4.26 -8.09 17.25
N GLU A 338 -4.49 -8.49 18.49
CA GLU A 338 -3.73 -9.56 19.14
C GLU A 338 -4.38 -10.90 18.79
N VAL A 339 -3.57 -11.91 18.47
CA VAL A 339 -4.04 -13.20 17.99
C VAL A 339 -3.47 -14.32 18.85
N GLN A 340 -4.35 -15.16 19.40
CA GLN A 340 -3.99 -16.31 20.24
C GLN A 340 -4.16 -17.62 19.45
N VAL A 341 -3.12 -18.44 19.36
CA VAL A 341 -3.08 -19.69 18.57
C VAL A 341 -3.46 -20.89 19.45
N THR A 342 -4.76 -21.02 19.74
CA THR A 342 -5.27 -21.85 20.85
C THR A 342 -5.60 -23.29 20.49
N GLN A 343 -5.79 -23.61 19.20
CA GLN A 343 -6.31 -24.91 18.74
C GLN A 343 -5.57 -25.41 17.49
N GLU A 344 -5.88 -26.63 17.06
CA GLU A 344 -5.58 -27.16 15.73
C GLU A 344 -6.92 -27.42 15.03
N TYR A 345 -7.06 -26.99 13.77
CA TYR A 345 -8.24 -27.37 12.98
C TYR A 345 -8.01 -28.78 12.43
N GLU A 346 -8.85 -29.74 12.83
CA GLU A 346 -9.04 -30.95 12.03
C GLU A 346 -9.51 -30.53 10.63
N ALA A 347 -8.70 -30.84 9.62
CA ALA A 347 -9.07 -30.54 8.25
C ALA A 347 -10.17 -31.52 7.81
N GLN A 348 -11.35 -30.98 7.51
CA GLN A 348 -12.44 -31.76 6.94
C GLN A 348 -12.01 -32.32 5.56
N PRO A 349 -12.31 -33.59 5.26
CA PRO A 349 -11.77 -34.32 4.09
C PRO A 349 -12.32 -33.84 2.74
#